data_AF-A0A9E7G9K3-F1
#
_entry.id   AF-A0A9E7G9K3-F1
#
_cell.length_a   1.000
_cell.length_b   1.000
_cell.length_c   1.000
_cell.angle_alpha   90.00
_cell.angle_beta   90.00
_cell.angle_gamma   90.00
#
_symmetry.space_group_name_H-M   'P 1'
#
loop_
_entity.id
_entity.type
_entity.pdbx_description
1 polymer ?
#
loop_
_entity_poly.entity_id
_entity_poly.type
_entity_poly.pdbx_seq_one_letter_code
_entity_poly.pdbx_strand_id
1 'polypeptide(L)'
;MLDFQAAERQRLEEPASDIGLEPICAMINNNLRCHELSIDLSNSIMEALPQNYVEQVNFEDTCKGFFDVAKEAIIQTVNVIFEDPGVQELLVKLYQKDWYEGLVTEYLIATFGNYFGDLKMYIEDRSFRRFVETIVVYVDHLLTQRNYIREETIERMRLAEEVLLDFFREHLSLTKVENRVRIPSDLRELASAKSLDRFTLIYTNILEHQADYPPEVVEKLVALRKGIPRKEAKEVVQECKEIYNNSLVDGNSSEAGFVFGKVKCPAVPKGSLWRKLGQ
;
A
#
# COMPACT_ATOMS: atom_id res chain seq x y z
N MET A 1 -3.54 7.06 32.66
CA MET A 1 -2.84 6.37 31.55
C MET A 1 -3.47 6.69 30.20
N LEU A 2 -4.81 6.75 30.13
CA LEU A 2 -5.53 7.24 28.94
C LEU A 2 -5.07 8.64 28.50
N ASP A 3 -4.79 9.57 29.44
CA ASP A 3 -4.30 10.91 29.11
C ASP A 3 -2.92 10.91 28.45
N PHE A 4 -2.04 9.97 28.82
CA PHE A 4 -0.72 9.84 28.20
C PHE A 4 -0.83 9.30 26.77
N GLN A 5 -1.60 8.23 26.58
CA GLN A 5 -1.85 7.66 25.25
C GLN A 5 -2.57 8.66 24.33
N ALA A 6 -3.50 9.45 24.88
CA ALA A 6 -4.19 10.51 24.14
C ALA A 6 -3.22 11.63 23.71
N ALA A 7 -2.30 12.03 24.60
CA ALA A 7 -1.28 13.03 24.26
C ALA A 7 -0.29 12.52 23.20
N GLU A 8 0.11 11.24 23.25
CA GLU A 8 0.95 10.64 22.20
C GLU A 8 0.21 10.57 20.87
N ARG A 9 -1.06 10.17 20.84
CA ARG A 9 -1.88 10.21 19.61
C ARG A 9 -2.02 11.62 19.06
N GLN A 10 -2.28 12.60 19.92
CA GLN A 10 -2.35 14.01 19.51
C GLN A 10 -1.04 14.45 18.85
N ARG A 11 0.11 14.03 19.39
CA ARG A 11 1.41 14.32 18.77
C ARG A 11 1.57 13.63 17.42
N LEU A 12 1.04 12.42 17.23
CA LEU A 12 1.06 11.72 15.95
C LEU A 12 0.12 12.35 14.89
N GLU A 13 -0.69 13.35 15.24
CA GLU A 13 -1.47 14.16 14.28
C GLU A 13 -0.64 15.31 13.68
N GLU A 14 0.50 15.67 14.29
CA GLU A 14 1.43 16.65 13.75
C GLU A 14 2.10 16.12 12.46
N PRO A 15 2.54 17.00 11.53
CA PRO A 15 3.27 16.57 10.35
C PRO A 15 4.48 15.71 10.71
N ALA A 16 4.68 14.60 10.01
CA ALA A 16 5.70 13.61 10.37
C ALA A 16 7.11 14.22 10.30
N SER A 17 7.32 15.12 9.33
CA SER A 17 8.50 15.96 9.19
C SER A 17 8.79 16.87 10.39
N ASP A 18 7.78 17.35 11.12
CA ASP A 18 7.96 18.18 12.32
C ASP A 18 8.33 17.35 13.56
N ILE A 19 7.87 16.10 13.62
CA ILE A 19 8.18 15.17 14.73
C ILE A 19 9.60 14.60 14.57
N GLY A 20 9.97 14.20 13.36
CA GLY A 20 11.23 13.54 13.05
C GLY A 20 11.20 12.02 13.30
N LEU A 21 12.16 11.30 12.72
CA LEU A 21 12.20 9.84 12.74
C LEU A 21 12.49 9.27 14.13
N GLU A 22 13.52 9.80 14.81
CA GLU A 22 14.01 9.28 16.08
C GLU A 22 12.98 9.39 17.22
N PRO A 23 12.24 10.52 17.38
CA PRO A 23 11.20 10.61 18.39
C PRO A 23 10.05 9.62 18.13
N ILE A 24 9.69 9.36 16.87
CA ILE A 24 8.69 8.37 16.51
C ILE A 24 9.20 6.95 16.83
N CYS A 25 10.47 6.63 16.52
CA CYS A 25 11.06 5.34 16.89
C CYS A 25 11.07 5.12 18.40
N ALA A 26 11.42 6.15 19.18
CA ALA A 26 11.37 6.09 20.64
C ALA A 26 9.95 5.83 21.15
N MET A 27 8.95 6.50 20.55
CA MET A 27 7.53 6.27 20.88
C MET A 27 7.12 4.82 20.62
N ILE A 28 7.52 4.24 19.49
CA ILE A 28 7.25 2.84 19.14
C ILE A 28 7.83 1.90 20.19
N ASN A 29 9.13 2.03 20.50
CA ASN A 29 9.79 1.16 21.47
C ASN A 29 9.19 1.27 22.86
N ASN A 30 8.94 2.49 23.33
CA ASN A 30 8.37 2.73 24.64
C ASN A 30 6.99 2.10 24.75
N ASN A 31 6.14 2.31 23.76
CA ASN A 31 4.78 1.76 23.75
C ASN A 31 4.76 0.23 23.64
N LEU A 32 5.60 -0.37 22.79
CA LEU A 32 5.74 -1.83 22.73
C LEU A 32 6.24 -2.40 24.05
N ARG A 33 7.21 -1.75 24.68
CA ARG A 33 7.73 -2.19 25.99
C ARG A 33 6.70 -2.04 27.09
N CYS A 34 5.95 -0.95 27.11
CA CYS A 34 4.86 -0.73 28.05
C CYS A 34 3.73 -1.74 27.86
N HIS A 35 3.42 -2.12 26.62
CA HIS A 35 2.45 -3.17 26.32
C HIS A 35 2.88 -4.51 26.90
N GLU A 36 4.12 -4.94 26.67
CA GLU A 36 4.66 -6.19 27.24
C GLU A 36 4.61 -6.19 28.76
N LEU A 37 5.14 -5.14 29.40
CA LEU A 37 5.17 -5.02 30.85
C LEU A 37 3.75 -4.98 31.45
N SER A 38 2.79 -4.39 30.73
CA SER A 38 1.39 -4.34 31.17
C SER A 38 0.73 -5.71 31.09
N ILE A 39 1.04 -6.52 30.06
CA ILE A 39 0.57 -7.91 29.97
C ILE A 39 1.16 -8.75 31.11
N ASP A 40 2.47 -8.66 31.33
CA ASP A 40 3.14 -9.43 32.38
C ASP A 40 2.60 -9.08 33.76
N LEU A 41 2.41 -7.78 34.04
CA LEU A 41 1.81 -7.30 35.28
C LEU A 41 0.36 -7.77 35.41
N SER A 42 -0.43 -7.68 34.35
CA SER A 42 -1.81 -8.16 34.32
C SER A 42 -1.88 -9.63 34.69
N ASN A 43 -1.07 -10.49 34.04
CA ASN A 43 -1.05 -11.92 34.32
C ASN A 43 -0.67 -12.20 35.78
N SER A 44 0.38 -11.56 36.29
CA SER A 44 0.84 -11.75 37.67
C SER A 44 -0.22 -11.33 38.70
N ILE A 45 -0.92 -10.21 38.48
CA ILE A 45 -1.99 -9.75 39.37
C ILE A 45 -3.20 -10.68 39.30
N MET A 46 -3.60 -11.10 38.10
CA MET A 46 -4.76 -11.97 37.90
C MET A 46 -4.56 -13.35 38.52
N GLU A 47 -3.33 -13.87 38.53
CA GLU A 47 -2.96 -15.11 39.24
C GLU A 47 -2.96 -14.97 40.77
N ALA A 48 -2.60 -13.78 41.28
CA ALA A 48 -2.52 -13.52 42.71
C ALA A 48 -3.87 -13.17 43.35
N LEU A 49 -4.84 -12.72 42.56
CA LEU A 49 -6.14 -12.26 43.06
C LEU A 49 -7.13 -13.42 43.29
N PRO A 50 -7.91 -13.37 44.38
CA PRO A 50 -9.08 -14.25 44.52
C PRO A 50 -10.10 -14.01 43.39
N GLN A 51 -10.80 -15.07 42.97
CA GLN A 51 -11.71 -15.07 41.81
C GLN A 51 -12.75 -13.93 41.81
N ASN A 52 -13.25 -13.53 42.98
CA ASN A 52 -14.24 -12.46 43.12
C ASN A 52 -13.69 -11.05 42.80
N TYR A 53 -12.37 -10.89 42.75
CA TYR A 53 -11.71 -9.63 42.38
C TYR A 53 -11.16 -9.64 40.95
N VAL A 54 -10.88 -10.81 40.38
CA VAL A 54 -10.42 -10.99 39.00
C VAL A 54 -11.37 -10.31 38.00
N GLU A 55 -12.68 -10.48 38.18
CA GLU A 55 -13.70 -9.86 37.30
C GLU A 55 -13.83 -8.34 37.44
N GLN A 56 -13.23 -7.74 38.47
CA GLN A 56 -13.31 -6.30 38.73
C GLN A 56 -12.10 -5.52 38.20
N VAL A 57 -11.06 -6.20 37.73
CA VAL A 57 -9.83 -5.58 37.24
C VAL A 57 -9.75 -5.71 35.72
N ASN A 58 -9.57 -4.59 35.03
CA ASN A 58 -9.44 -4.54 33.58
C ASN A 58 -8.11 -3.91 33.18
N PHE A 59 -7.21 -4.72 32.63
CA PHE A 59 -5.95 -4.26 32.03
C PHE A 59 -6.01 -4.17 30.51
N GLU A 60 -7.05 -4.73 29.87
CA GLU A 60 -7.14 -4.89 28.42
C GLU A 60 -7.08 -3.55 27.69
N ASP A 61 -7.84 -2.55 28.17
CA ASP A 61 -7.87 -1.21 27.56
C ASP A 61 -6.49 -0.53 27.61
N THR A 62 -5.76 -0.73 28.70
CA THR A 62 -4.43 -0.16 28.89
C THR A 62 -3.42 -0.84 27.96
N CYS A 63 -3.38 -2.17 27.96
CA CYS A 63 -2.50 -2.95 27.07
C CYS A 63 -2.78 -2.61 25.61
N LYS A 64 -4.04 -2.67 25.20
CA LYS A 64 -4.48 -2.33 23.85
C LYS A 64 -4.10 -0.90 23.47
N GLY A 65 -4.26 0.06 24.39
CA GLY A 65 -3.91 1.46 24.18
C GLY A 65 -2.44 1.66 23.78
N PHE A 66 -1.50 1.04 24.52
CA PHE A 66 -0.07 1.11 24.18
C PHE A 66 0.22 0.45 22.83
N PHE A 67 -0.36 -0.72 22.57
CA PHE A 67 -0.16 -1.41 21.30
C PHE A 67 -0.70 -0.62 20.10
N ASP A 68 -1.82 0.06 20.26
CA ASP A 68 -2.42 0.87 19.20
C ASP A 68 -1.61 2.15 18.93
N VAL A 69 -1.09 2.84 19.97
CA VAL A 69 -0.16 3.97 19.77
C VAL A 69 1.10 3.51 19.04
N ALA A 70 1.69 2.36 19.41
CA ALA A 70 2.85 1.82 18.69
C ALA A 70 2.54 1.55 17.20
N LYS A 71 1.36 1.01 16.88
CA LYS A 71 0.93 0.79 15.49
C LYS A 71 0.78 2.11 14.73
N GLU A 72 0.19 3.13 15.34
CA GLU A 72 0.02 4.45 14.72
C GLU A 72 1.37 5.12 14.49
N ALA A 73 2.28 5.05 15.45
CA ALA A 73 3.64 5.57 15.31
C ALA A 73 4.42 4.85 14.20
N ILE A 74 4.26 3.53 14.02
CA ILE A 74 4.83 2.79 12.86
C ILE A 74 4.27 3.31 11.53
N ILE A 75 3.03 3.81 11.48
CA ILE A 75 2.50 4.44 10.25
C ILE A 75 3.22 5.77 10.01
N GLN A 76 3.40 6.55 11.08
CA GLN A 76 4.04 7.86 10.96
C GLN A 76 5.51 7.75 10.51
N THR A 77 6.24 6.68 10.84
CA THR A 77 7.60 6.50 10.25
C THR A 77 7.57 6.36 8.74
N VAL A 78 6.54 5.74 8.17
CA VAL A 78 6.36 5.69 6.71
C VAL A 78 6.07 7.08 6.17
N ASN A 79 5.22 7.87 6.85
CA ASN A 79 4.93 9.23 6.43
C ASN A 79 6.19 10.12 6.44
N VAL A 80 7.07 9.99 7.44
CA VAL A 80 8.37 10.71 7.43
C VAL A 80 9.15 10.44 6.14
N ILE A 81 9.26 9.16 5.74
CA ILE A 81 10.00 8.76 4.55
C ILE A 81 9.33 9.33 3.29
N PHE A 82 8.00 9.25 3.20
CA PHE A 82 7.28 9.73 2.02
C PHE A 82 7.15 11.25 1.98
N GLU A 83 7.18 11.96 3.10
CA GLU A 83 7.21 13.43 3.16
C GLU A 83 8.59 14.01 2.85
N ASP A 84 9.65 13.19 2.83
CA ASP A 84 10.98 13.63 2.46
C ASP A 84 10.98 14.30 1.07
N PRO A 85 11.50 15.54 0.94
CA PRO A 85 11.51 16.25 -0.33
C PRO A 85 12.26 15.51 -1.44
N GLY A 86 13.34 14.79 -1.12
CA GLY A 86 14.10 14.00 -2.08
C GLY A 86 13.29 12.81 -2.59
N VAL A 87 12.58 12.11 -1.71
CA VAL A 87 11.64 11.05 -2.09
C VAL A 87 10.51 11.62 -2.96
N GLN A 88 9.87 12.72 -2.55
CA GLN A 88 8.80 13.36 -3.34
C GLN A 88 9.28 13.76 -4.74
N GLU A 89 10.49 14.31 -4.86
CA GLU A 89 11.08 14.67 -6.16
C GLU A 89 11.28 13.45 -7.07
N LEU A 90 11.65 12.29 -6.50
CA LEU A 90 11.77 11.04 -7.26
C LEU A 90 10.39 10.50 -7.65
N LEU A 91 9.41 10.54 -6.74
CA LEU A 91 8.07 10.03 -6.99
C LEU A 91 7.38 10.73 -8.15
N VAL A 92 7.48 12.06 -8.25
CA VAL A 92 6.90 12.81 -9.38
C VAL A 92 7.52 12.43 -10.73
N LYS A 93 8.73 11.87 -10.75
CA LYS A 93 9.44 11.41 -11.96
C LYS A 93 9.07 9.97 -12.37
N LEU A 94 8.24 9.26 -11.60
CA LEU A 94 7.72 7.95 -12.00
C LEU A 94 7.00 8.03 -13.35
N TYR A 95 7.25 7.04 -14.22
CA TYR A 95 6.74 6.99 -15.60
C TYR A 95 7.14 8.19 -16.48
N GLN A 96 8.17 8.94 -16.08
CA GLN A 96 8.84 9.95 -16.91
C GLN A 96 10.16 9.43 -17.45
N LYS A 97 10.89 10.27 -18.21
CA LYS A 97 12.14 9.90 -18.89
C LYS A 97 13.14 9.19 -17.97
N ASP A 98 13.44 9.77 -16.81
CA ASP A 98 14.44 9.23 -15.87
C ASP A 98 14.01 7.86 -15.28
N TRP A 99 12.70 7.60 -15.21
CA TRP A 99 12.19 6.29 -14.80
C TRP A 99 12.38 5.23 -15.88
N TYR A 100 12.25 5.59 -17.16
CA TYR A 100 12.57 4.68 -18.28
C TYR A 100 14.04 4.25 -18.28
N GLU A 101 14.93 5.15 -17.86
CA GLU A 101 16.36 4.87 -17.71
C GLU A 101 16.67 4.02 -16.45
N GLY A 102 15.67 3.71 -15.60
CA GLY A 102 15.81 2.92 -14.37
C GLY A 102 16.24 3.73 -13.15
N LEU A 103 16.73 4.95 -13.35
CA LEU A 103 17.33 5.81 -12.32
C LEU A 103 16.37 6.10 -11.16
N VAL A 104 15.10 6.41 -11.46
CA VAL A 104 14.12 6.75 -10.41
C VAL A 104 13.91 5.58 -9.45
N THR A 105 13.75 4.36 -9.97
CA THR A 105 13.55 3.17 -9.14
C THR A 105 14.81 2.86 -8.31
N GLU A 106 16.00 2.93 -8.92
CA GLU A 106 17.26 2.71 -8.22
C GLU A 106 17.48 3.70 -7.08
N TYR A 107 17.25 5.00 -7.32
CA TYR A 107 17.39 6.02 -6.29
C TYR A 107 16.35 5.90 -5.19
N LEU A 108 15.10 5.54 -5.51
CA LEU A 108 14.08 5.28 -4.49
C LEU A 108 14.49 4.11 -3.60
N ILE A 109 14.96 3.01 -4.18
CA ILE A 109 15.42 1.84 -3.41
C ILE A 109 16.65 2.17 -2.56
N ALA A 110 17.63 2.90 -3.10
CA ALA A 110 18.78 3.33 -2.31
C ALA A 110 18.38 4.22 -1.12
N THR A 111 17.45 5.16 -1.35
CA THR A 111 16.93 6.05 -0.32
C THR A 111 16.17 5.27 0.75
N PHE A 112 15.28 4.36 0.33
CA PHE A 112 14.59 3.47 1.26
C PHE A 112 15.58 2.57 2.02
N GLY A 113 16.60 2.03 1.36
CA GLY A 113 17.64 1.25 2.01
C GLY A 113 18.31 1.99 3.17
N ASN A 114 18.62 3.28 2.99
CA ASN A 114 19.17 4.13 4.06
C ASN A 114 18.19 4.27 5.22
N TYR A 115 16.93 4.65 4.95
CA TYR A 115 15.91 4.75 5.99
C TYR A 115 15.67 3.44 6.74
N PHE A 116 15.69 2.30 6.04
CA PHE A 116 15.56 1.00 6.71
C PHE A 116 16.79 0.67 7.55
N GLY A 117 17.98 1.03 7.08
CA GLY A 117 19.21 0.94 7.86
C GLY A 117 19.06 1.66 9.19
N ASP A 118 18.64 2.93 9.14
CA ASP A 118 18.44 3.75 10.34
C ASP A 118 17.33 3.18 11.22
N LEU A 119 16.18 2.85 10.66
CA LEU A 119 15.06 2.27 11.40
C LEU A 119 15.43 0.95 12.09
N LYS A 120 16.27 0.11 11.47
CA LYS A 120 16.75 -1.16 12.07
C LYS A 120 17.66 -0.91 13.27
N MET A 121 18.33 0.23 13.35
CA MET A 121 19.09 0.61 14.54
C MET A 121 18.16 0.99 15.71
N TYR A 122 16.97 1.50 15.39
CA TYR A 122 16.08 2.07 16.38
C TYR A 122 14.88 1.21 16.75
N ILE A 123 14.40 0.26 15.93
CA ILE A 123 13.17 -0.49 16.20
C ILE A 123 13.38 -1.99 15.97
N GLU A 124 12.76 -2.84 16.80
CA GLU A 124 12.77 -4.29 16.60
C GLU A 124 12.16 -4.72 15.24
N ASP A 125 12.78 -5.72 14.60
CA ASP A 125 12.54 -6.20 13.23
C ASP A 125 11.07 -6.48 12.86
N ARG A 126 10.20 -6.71 13.84
CA ARG A 126 8.80 -7.13 13.62
C ARG A 126 7.90 -6.00 13.07
N SER A 127 8.40 -4.76 13.05
CA SER A 127 7.64 -3.53 12.79
C SER A 127 7.64 -3.04 11.33
N PHE A 128 8.43 -3.63 10.43
CA PHE A 128 8.62 -3.15 9.05
C PHE A 128 7.47 -3.47 8.05
N ARG A 129 6.21 -3.44 8.49
CA ARG A 129 5.11 -4.04 7.72
C ARG A 129 4.41 -3.12 6.72
N ARG A 130 4.80 -1.87 6.48
CA ARG A 130 3.95 -0.91 5.73
C ARG A 130 4.50 -0.32 4.41
N PHE A 131 5.39 -1.04 3.72
CA PHE A 131 5.78 -0.75 2.32
C PHE A 131 4.71 -0.95 1.24
N VAL A 132 3.46 -1.18 1.66
CA VAL A 132 2.30 -1.07 0.76
C VAL A 132 2.26 0.31 0.11
N GLU A 133 2.65 1.36 0.84
CA GLU A 133 2.59 2.73 0.31
C GLU A 133 3.46 2.89 -0.95
N THR A 134 4.65 2.27 -1.02
CA THR A 134 5.46 2.28 -2.25
C THR A 134 4.70 1.68 -3.42
N ILE A 135 4.02 0.55 -3.22
CA ILE A 135 3.22 -0.10 -4.26
C ILE A 135 2.03 0.78 -4.66
N VAL A 136 1.29 1.33 -3.69
CA VAL A 136 0.18 2.26 -3.92
C VAL A 136 0.64 3.44 -4.77
N VAL A 137 1.81 4.01 -4.47
CA VAL A 137 2.34 5.16 -5.20
C VAL A 137 2.73 4.81 -6.64
N TYR A 138 3.33 3.65 -6.90
CA TYR A 138 3.59 3.17 -8.27
C TYR A 138 2.28 2.99 -9.04
N VAL A 139 1.28 2.35 -8.42
CA VAL A 139 -0.05 2.16 -9.04
C VAL A 139 -0.73 3.49 -9.32
N ASP A 140 -0.72 4.42 -8.36
CA ASP A 140 -1.34 5.74 -8.51
C ASP A 140 -0.68 6.55 -9.63
N HIS A 141 0.66 6.56 -9.71
CA HIS A 141 1.37 7.25 -10.78
C HIS A 141 1.11 6.61 -12.15
N LEU A 142 1.01 5.28 -12.24
CA LEU A 142 0.64 4.59 -13.48
C LEU A 142 -0.74 5.02 -13.98
N LEU A 143 -1.72 5.10 -13.09
CA LEU A 143 -3.12 5.37 -13.44
C LEU A 143 -3.42 6.86 -13.64
N THR A 144 -2.57 7.74 -13.12
CA THR A 144 -2.72 9.20 -13.23
C THR A 144 -1.83 9.83 -14.31
N GLN A 145 -0.79 9.13 -14.75
CA GLN A 145 0.07 9.60 -15.85
C GLN A 145 -0.69 9.73 -17.17
N ARG A 146 -0.12 10.49 -18.11
CA ARG A 146 -0.73 10.81 -19.40
C ARG A 146 0.03 10.26 -20.60
N ASN A 147 1.17 9.60 -20.37
CA ASN A 147 1.93 9.02 -21.47
C ASN A 147 1.31 7.69 -21.89
N TYR A 148 1.42 7.39 -23.18
CA TYR A 148 0.96 6.09 -23.67
C TYR A 148 1.85 4.97 -23.13
N ILE A 149 1.23 3.91 -22.65
CA ILE A 149 1.88 2.64 -22.36
C ILE A 149 2.26 1.98 -23.68
N ARG A 150 3.56 1.68 -23.82
CA ARG A 150 4.19 0.97 -24.96
C ARG A 150 4.88 -0.28 -24.43
N GLU A 151 5.35 -1.13 -25.33
CA GLU A 151 6.13 -2.33 -24.97
C GLU A 151 7.37 -2.00 -24.12
N GLU A 152 8.05 -0.89 -24.41
CA GLU A 152 9.16 -0.40 -23.57
C GLU A 152 8.72 -0.02 -22.15
N THR A 153 7.52 0.56 -21.99
CA THR A 153 6.94 0.83 -20.66
C THR A 153 6.68 -0.46 -19.91
N ILE A 154 6.13 -1.47 -20.59
CA ILE A 154 5.82 -2.78 -20.00
C ILE A 154 7.10 -3.47 -19.54
N GLU A 155 8.16 -3.44 -20.37
CA GLU A 155 9.46 -4.01 -20.00
C GLU A 155 10.09 -3.27 -18.82
N ARG A 156 10.00 -1.93 -18.79
CA ARG A 156 10.48 -1.15 -17.65
C ARG A 156 9.69 -1.44 -16.37
N MET A 157 8.38 -1.67 -16.45
CA MET A 157 7.57 -2.12 -15.32
C MET A 157 8.09 -3.46 -14.79
N ARG A 158 8.36 -4.43 -15.68
CA ARG A 158 8.90 -5.75 -15.32
C ARG A 158 10.23 -5.63 -14.55
N LEU A 159 11.15 -4.81 -15.07
CA LEU A 159 12.44 -4.57 -14.41
C LEU A 159 12.28 -3.84 -13.06
N ALA A 160 11.32 -2.92 -12.94
CA ALA A 160 11.03 -2.25 -11.67
C ALA A 160 10.42 -3.23 -10.64
N GLU A 161 9.54 -4.14 -11.07
CA GLU A 161 9.00 -5.23 -10.24
C GLU A 161 10.13 -6.10 -9.67
N GLU A 162 11.10 -6.50 -10.50
CA GLU A 162 12.25 -7.31 -10.07
C GLU A 162 13.10 -6.58 -9.02
N VAL A 163 13.41 -5.30 -9.26
CA VAL A 163 14.18 -4.48 -8.32
C VAL A 163 13.43 -4.30 -6.99
N LEU A 164 12.12 -4.06 -7.03
CA LEU A 164 11.29 -3.96 -5.83
C LEU A 164 11.24 -5.30 -5.07
N LEU A 165 11.04 -6.41 -5.77
CA LEU A 165 11.03 -7.76 -5.18
C LEU A 165 12.36 -8.07 -4.48
N ASP A 166 13.48 -7.82 -5.17
CA ASP A 166 14.82 -8.11 -4.70
C ASP A 166 15.24 -7.25 -3.51
N PHE A 167 14.80 -5.99 -3.46
CA PHE A 167 15.01 -5.15 -2.29
C PHE A 167 14.17 -5.65 -1.09
N PHE A 168 12.87 -5.84 -1.27
CA PHE A 168 11.99 -6.11 -0.15
C PHE A 168 12.16 -7.50 0.46
N ARG A 169 12.65 -8.50 -0.30
CA ARG A 169 12.95 -9.84 0.26
C ARG A 169 14.06 -9.81 1.31
N GLU A 170 14.89 -8.78 1.36
CA GLU A 170 15.90 -8.59 2.41
C GLU A 170 15.29 -8.15 3.75
N HIS A 171 14.03 -7.70 3.72
CA HIS A 171 13.35 -7.08 4.87
C HIS A 171 12.05 -7.79 5.27
N LEU A 172 11.45 -8.57 4.37
CA LEU A 172 10.16 -9.22 4.54
C LEU A 172 10.22 -10.67 4.07
N SER A 173 9.37 -11.53 4.65
CA SER A 173 9.22 -12.92 4.18
C SER A 173 8.77 -12.95 2.71
N LEU A 174 9.32 -13.88 1.92
CA LEU A 174 9.05 -14.03 0.49
C LEU A 174 7.56 -13.92 0.13
N THR A 175 6.69 -14.70 0.79
CA THR A 175 5.24 -14.69 0.55
C THR A 175 4.59 -13.31 0.71
N LYS A 176 5.06 -12.49 1.67
CA LYS A 176 4.53 -11.13 1.89
C LYS A 176 4.97 -10.18 0.79
N VAL A 177 6.20 -10.35 0.29
CA VAL A 177 6.74 -9.52 -0.78
C VAL A 177 6.04 -9.86 -2.09
N GLU A 178 5.93 -11.16 -2.41
CA GLU A 178 5.23 -11.65 -3.60
C GLU A 178 3.79 -11.13 -3.63
N ASN A 179 3.04 -11.26 -2.53
CA ASN A 179 1.67 -10.74 -2.46
C ASN A 179 1.56 -9.22 -2.71
N ARG A 180 2.61 -8.44 -2.39
CA ARG A 180 2.62 -6.98 -2.61
C ARG A 180 3.03 -6.61 -4.02
N VAL A 181 4.07 -7.25 -4.53
CA VAL A 181 4.59 -7.01 -5.90
C VAL A 181 3.66 -7.62 -6.95
N ARG A 182 2.80 -8.57 -6.59
CA ARG A 182 1.77 -9.13 -7.47
C ARG A 182 0.88 -8.04 -8.10
N ILE A 183 0.51 -7.01 -7.34
CA ILE A 183 -0.39 -5.95 -7.83
C ILE A 183 0.19 -5.18 -9.04
N PRO A 184 1.43 -4.64 -8.99
CA PRO A 184 2.03 -4.05 -10.17
C PRO A 184 2.27 -5.08 -11.29
N SER A 185 2.58 -6.34 -10.97
CA SER A 185 2.67 -7.42 -11.97
C SER A 185 1.34 -7.64 -12.71
N ASP A 186 0.23 -7.67 -11.99
CA ASP A 186 -1.13 -7.82 -12.55
C ASP A 186 -1.49 -6.65 -13.47
N LEU A 187 -1.16 -5.42 -13.06
CA LEU A 187 -1.31 -4.23 -13.89
C LEU A 187 -0.46 -4.30 -15.16
N ARG A 188 0.78 -4.78 -15.06
CA ARG A 188 1.66 -5.01 -16.21
C ARG A 188 1.10 -6.08 -17.14
N GLU A 189 0.61 -7.19 -16.58
CA GLU A 189 0.00 -8.26 -17.37
C GLU A 189 -1.22 -7.76 -18.14
N LEU A 190 -2.14 -7.02 -17.49
CA LEU A 190 -3.24 -6.36 -18.16
C LEU A 190 -2.76 -5.39 -19.24
N ALA A 191 -1.77 -4.54 -18.94
CA ALA A 191 -1.21 -3.61 -19.91
C ALA A 191 -0.58 -4.31 -21.14
N SER A 192 -0.06 -5.52 -20.95
CA SER A 192 0.54 -6.35 -21.99
C SER A 192 -0.45 -7.15 -22.83
N ALA A 193 -1.72 -7.22 -22.42
CA ALA A 193 -2.73 -7.99 -23.13
C ALA A 193 -2.95 -7.46 -24.56
N LYS A 194 -3.08 -8.41 -25.50
CA LYS A 194 -3.18 -8.13 -26.95
C LYS A 194 -4.51 -8.56 -27.57
N SER A 195 -5.39 -9.19 -26.78
CA SER A 195 -6.71 -9.64 -27.20
C SER A 195 -7.70 -9.55 -26.05
N LEU A 196 -8.99 -9.48 -26.39
CA LEU A 196 -10.11 -9.48 -25.45
C LEU A 196 -10.06 -10.68 -24.50
N ASP A 197 -9.93 -11.89 -25.04
CA ASP A 197 -9.82 -13.13 -24.25
C ASP A 197 -8.66 -13.10 -23.24
N ARG A 198 -7.56 -12.44 -23.59
CA ARG A 198 -6.41 -12.35 -22.67
C ARG A 198 -6.68 -11.34 -21.56
N PHE A 199 -7.33 -10.21 -21.86
CA PHE A 199 -7.76 -9.24 -20.85
C PHE A 199 -8.72 -9.87 -19.84
N THR A 200 -9.75 -10.57 -20.31
CA THR A 200 -10.75 -11.20 -19.44
C THR A 200 -10.18 -12.33 -18.60
N LEU A 201 -9.29 -13.15 -19.18
CA LEU A 201 -8.59 -14.20 -18.43
C LEU A 201 -7.73 -13.61 -17.30
N ILE A 202 -6.90 -12.61 -17.62
CA ILE A 202 -6.03 -11.98 -16.61
C ILE A 202 -6.91 -11.33 -15.53
N TYR A 203 -7.95 -10.59 -15.92
CA TYR A 203 -8.82 -9.90 -14.98
C TYR A 203 -9.59 -10.86 -14.06
N THR A 204 -10.08 -11.98 -14.60
CA THR A 204 -10.70 -13.05 -13.81
C THR A 204 -9.72 -13.59 -12.77
N ASN A 205 -8.48 -13.92 -13.19
CA ASN A 205 -7.46 -14.41 -12.28
C ASN A 205 -7.12 -13.40 -11.18
N ILE A 206 -7.08 -12.10 -11.51
CA ILE A 206 -6.85 -11.03 -10.55
C ILE A 206 -7.90 -11.04 -9.44
N LEU A 207 -9.17 -11.17 -9.82
CA LEU A 207 -10.28 -11.15 -8.87
C LEU A 207 -10.29 -12.36 -7.91
N GLU A 208 -9.66 -13.49 -8.27
CA GLU A 208 -9.54 -14.66 -7.39
C GLU A 208 -8.71 -14.37 -6.13
N HIS A 209 -7.77 -13.43 -6.21
CA HIS A 209 -6.88 -13.09 -5.08
C HIS A 209 -6.92 -11.61 -4.70
N GLN A 210 -7.65 -10.78 -5.46
CA GLN A 210 -7.84 -9.37 -5.20
C GLN A 210 -9.25 -8.94 -5.60
N ALA A 211 -10.22 -9.27 -4.75
CA ALA A 211 -11.64 -9.01 -5.00
C ALA A 211 -12.00 -7.51 -5.04
N ASP A 212 -11.15 -6.63 -4.51
CA ASP A 212 -11.37 -5.18 -4.49
C ASP A 212 -10.90 -4.45 -5.76
N TYR A 213 -10.52 -5.18 -6.82
CA TYR A 213 -9.95 -4.59 -8.03
C TYR A 213 -11.02 -3.96 -8.92
N PRO A 214 -11.12 -2.62 -8.99
CA PRO A 214 -12.25 -1.96 -9.64
C PRO A 214 -12.09 -1.94 -11.17
N PRO A 215 -13.16 -2.16 -11.96
CA PRO A 215 -13.10 -2.11 -13.43
C PRO A 215 -12.60 -0.77 -14.00
N GLU A 216 -12.72 0.33 -13.24
CA GLU A 216 -12.19 1.65 -13.58
C GLU A 216 -10.68 1.63 -13.81
N VAL A 217 -9.94 0.75 -13.13
CA VAL A 217 -8.50 0.56 -13.32
C VAL A 217 -8.23 -0.03 -14.71
N VAL A 218 -9.02 -1.02 -15.13
CA VAL A 218 -8.94 -1.60 -16.49
C VAL A 218 -9.26 -0.53 -17.54
N GLU A 219 -10.32 0.25 -17.31
CA GLU A 219 -10.71 1.36 -18.20
C GLU A 219 -9.57 2.37 -18.40
N LYS A 220 -8.86 2.72 -17.32
CA LYS A 220 -7.70 3.61 -17.35
C LYS A 220 -6.52 3.00 -18.09
N LEU A 221 -6.15 1.76 -17.77
CA LEU A 221 -5.04 1.07 -18.42
C LEU A 221 -5.24 0.95 -19.93
N VAL A 222 -6.43 0.52 -20.36
CA VAL A 222 -6.77 0.36 -21.77
C VAL A 222 -6.74 1.72 -22.49
N ALA A 223 -7.21 2.79 -21.85
CA ALA A 223 -7.14 4.14 -22.41
C ALA A 223 -5.70 4.66 -22.59
N LEU A 224 -4.78 4.24 -21.72
CA LEU A 224 -3.35 4.57 -21.81
C LEU A 224 -2.60 3.67 -22.80
N ARG A 225 -3.16 2.54 -23.25
CA ARG A 225 -2.46 1.58 -24.11
C ARG A 225 -2.45 2.04 -25.56
N LYS A 226 -1.26 2.17 -26.15
CA LYS A 226 -1.14 2.52 -27.57
C LYS A 226 -1.59 1.34 -28.45
N GLY A 227 -2.41 1.61 -29.46
CA GLY A 227 -2.74 0.63 -30.50
C GLY A 227 -3.86 -0.36 -30.14
N ILE A 228 -4.67 -0.09 -29.11
CA ILE A 228 -5.98 -0.76 -28.96
C ILE A 228 -7.03 0.11 -29.66
N PRO A 229 -7.77 -0.42 -30.65
CA PRO A 229 -8.90 0.28 -31.25
C PRO A 229 -9.96 0.65 -30.21
N ARG A 230 -10.58 1.82 -30.36
CA ARG A 230 -11.60 2.32 -29.42
C ARG A 230 -12.79 1.38 -29.24
N LYS A 231 -13.12 0.57 -30.26
CA LYS A 231 -14.19 -0.43 -30.21
C LYS A 231 -13.80 -1.58 -29.26
N GLU A 232 -12.65 -2.19 -29.51
CA GLU A 232 -12.09 -3.26 -28.65
C GLU A 232 -11.89 -2.77 -27.21
N ALA A 233 -11.40 -1.53 -27.03
CA ALA A 233 -11.25 -0.94 -25.70
C ALA A 233 -12.56 -0.89 -24.91
N LYS A 234 -13.69 -0.58 -25.57
CA LYS A 234 -15.01 -0.56 -24.93
C LYS A 234 -15.50 -1.96 -24.61
N GLU A 235 -15.26 -2.92 -25.50
CA GLU A 235 -15.61 -4.32 -25.32
C GLU A 235 -14.87 -4.91 -24.10
N VAL A 236 -13.54 -4.69 -24.02
CA VAL A 236 -12.72 -5.10 -22.86
C VAL A 236 -13.27 -4.56 -21.54
N VAL A 237 -13.56 -3.26 -21.49
CA VAL A 237 -14.06 -2.62 -20.26
C VAL A 237 -15.45 -3.14 -19.89
N GLN A 238 -16.30 -3.40 -20.87
CA GLN A 238 -17.65 -3.93 -20.63
C GLN A 238 -17.58 -5.36 -20.08
N GLU A 239 -16.79 -6.25 -20.69
CA GLU A 239 -16.66 -7.62 -20.22
C GLU A 239 -16.01 -7.69 -18.83
N CYS A 240 -14.99 -6.87 -18.55
CA CYS A 240 -14.40 -6.81 -17.21
C CYS A 240 -15.41 -6.31 -16.17
N LYS A 241 -16.28 -5.34 -16.51
CA LYS A 241 -17.37 -4.91 -15.61
C LYS A 241 -18.36 -6.03 -15.33
N GLU A 242 -18.70 -6.85 -16.32
CA GLU A 242 -19.58 -8.01 -16.13
C GLU A 242 -18.93 -9.08 -15.26
N ILE A 243 -17.65 -9.42 -15.50
CA ILE A 243 -16.88 -10.35 -14.66
C ILE A 243 -16.84 -9.85 -13.21
N TYR A 244 -16.53 -8.57 -13.00
CA TYR A 244 -16.49 -7.97 -11.66
C TYR A 244 -17.84 -8.10 -10.96
N ASN A 245 -18.93 -7.70 -11.61
CA ASN A 245 -20.27 -7.80 -11.03
C ASN A 245 -20.67 -9.24 -10.68
N ASN A 246 -20.26 -10.22 -11.49
CA ASN A 246 -20.50 -11.64 -11.23
C ASN A 246 -19.65 -12.19 -10.06
N SER A 247 -18.53 -11.55 -9.74
CA SER A 247 -17.66 -11.94 -8.62
C SER A 247 -18.14 -11.43 -7.26
N LEU A 248 -19.03 -10.42 -7.25
CA LEU A 248 -19.56 -9.83 -6.02
C LEU A 248 -20.53 -10.80 -5.32
N VAL A 249 -20.36 -10.96 -4.01
CA VAL A 249 -21.29 -11.71 -3.14
C VAL A 249 -22.15 -10.70 -2.40
N ASP A 250 -23.48 -10.77 -2.54
CA ASP A 250 -24.43 -9.80 -1.97
C ASP A 250 -24.14 -8.33 -2.32
N GLY A 251 -23.51 -8.07 -3.47
CA GLY A 251 -23.16 -6.74 -3.94
C GLY A 251 -21.88 -6.14 -3.35
N ASN A 252 -21.14 -6.90 -2.54
CA ASN A 252 -19.84 -6.51 -1.98
C ASN A 252 -18.72 -7.44 -2.43
N SER A 253 -17.49 -6.92 -2.46
CA SER A 253 -16.28 -7.74 -2.62
C SER A 253 -16.11 -8.64 -1.40
N SER A 254 -15.73 -9.89 -1.62
CA SER A 254 -15.53 -10.88 -0.55
C SER A 254 -14.39 -10.51 0.42
N GLU A 255 -13.40 -9.75 -0.04
CA GLU A 255 -12.29 -9.24 0.77
C GLU A 255 -11.91 -7.81 0.36
N ALA A 256 -11.58 -6.95 1.33
CA ALA A 256 -11.03 -5.63 1.09
C ALA A 256 -9.51 -5.71 0.86
N GLY A 257 -9.05 -5.30 -0.31
CA GLY A 257 -7.62 -5.23 -0.62
C GLY A 257 -6.96 -3.97 -0.02
N PHE A 258 -5.63 -3.91 -0.16
CA PHE A 258 -4.81 -2.91 0.52
C PHE A 258 -4.33 -1.77 -0.38
N VAL A 259 -4.62 -1.82 -1.68
CA VAL A 259 -4.17 -0.82 -2.67
C VAL A 259 -5.31 0.05 -3.18
N PHE A 260 -6.33 -0.52 -3.80
CA PHE A 260 -7.28 0.27 -4.59
C PHE A 260 -8.19 1.17 -3.75
N GLY A 261 -8.40 0.87 -2.46
CA GLY A 261 -9.03 1.82 -1.53
C GLY A 261 -8.20 3.08 -1.23
N LYS A 262 -6.89 3.09 -1.53
CA LYS A 262 -5.95 4.20 -1.24
C LYS A 262 -5.49 4.97 -2.47
N VAL A 263 -5.63 4.39 -3.66
CA VAL A 263 -5.26 5.06 -4.92
C VAL A 263 -6.22 6.25 -5.14
N LYS A 264 -5.72 7.37 -5.68
CA LYS A 264 -6.54 8.56 -5.95
C LYS A 264 -7.43 8.36 -7.18
N CYS A 265 -6.96 7.60 -8.15
CA CYS A 265 -7.63 7.36 -9.42
C CYS A 265 -8.98 6.60 -9.38
N PRO A 266 -9.24 5.62 -8.48
CA PRO A 266 -10.57 5.00 -8.37
C PRO A 266 -11.63 5.89 -7.71
N ALA A 267 -11.25 7.04 -7.12
CA ALA A 267 -12.22 8.02 -6.66
C ALA A 267 -12.97 8.60 -7.88
N VAL A 268 -14.18 8.09 -8.09
CA VAL A 268 -15.13 8.43 -9.16
C VAL A 268 -14.97 9.89 -9.63
N PRO A 269 -14.43 10.14 -10.84
CA PRO A 269 -14.70 11.40 -11.50
C PRO A 269 -16.19 11.37 -11.84
N LYS A 270 -16.99 12.20 -11.14
CA LYS A 270 -18.37 12.51 -11.55
C LYS A 270 -18.32 13.02 -12.99
N GLY A 271 -18.61 12.14 -13.94
CA GLY A 271 -18.59 12.43 -15.38
C GLY A 271 -17.59 11.57 -16.12
N SER A 272 -18.12 10.54 -16.81
CA SER A 272 -17.38 9.65 -17.69
C SER A 272 -16.37 10.39 -18.59
N LEU A 273 -15.11 9.96 -18.52
CA LEU A 273 -14.01 10.42 -19.38
C LEU A 273 -14.36 10.37 -20.89
N TRP A 274 -15.32 9.52 -21.25
CA TRP A 274 -15.82 9.37 -22.62
C TRP A 274 -16.56 10.59 -23.20
N ARG A 275 -17.04 11.54 -22.38
CA ARG A 275 -17.69 12.77 -22.91
C ARG A 275 -16.71 13.83 -23.43
N LYS A 276 -15.40 13.74 -23.13
CA LYS A 276 -14.41 14.76 -23.54
C LYS A 276 -13.57 14.39 -24.77
N LEU A 277 -13.80 13.23 -25.39
CA LEU A 277 -13.10 12.79 -26.61
C LEU A 277 -14.04 12.72 -27.83
N GLY A 278 -14.91 13.72 -27.95
CA GLY A 278 -15.91 13.82 -29.01
C GLY A 278 -16.30 15.26 -29.37
N GLN A 279 -15.46 16.25 -29.05
CA GLN A 279 -15.53 17.61 -29.58
C GLN A 279 -14.21 17.96 -30.24
#